data_AF-A0A7Z9AXP9-F1
#
_entry.id   AF-A0A7Z9AXP9-F1
#
_cell.length_a   1.000
_cell.length_b   1.000
_cell.length_c   1.000
_cell.angle_alpha   90.00
_cell.angle_beta   90.00
_cell.angle_gamma   90.00
#
_symmetry.space_group_name_H-M   'P 1'
#
loop_
_entity.id
_entity.type
_entity.pdbx_description
1 polymer ?
#
loop_
_entity_poly.entity_id
_entity_poly.type
_entity_poly.pdbx_seq_one_letter_code
_entity_poly.pdbx_strand_id
1 'polypeptide(L)'
;MNLNFSLLEQPISFEKALIFVIEDVEVFSKVVHGVYQYGENSMLKFFNDKLQLLKPSELIVVTDILSFDSQAPTTLKLIYADLEQQLNENIELKSRIDQLTTKVQEWISEELLEHELDLVCEEMSMVELFKALKIRITTQPESIFQKIMEILQIYKYLVKKKCLVFINVGAYLTTTEMAELQEYISLCHMPVLFIEPGKIKGLKQTVLDQDYFLCEEMW
;
A
#
# COMPACT_ATOMS: atom_id res chain seq x y z
N MET A 1 -2.27 9.73 -12.95
CA MET A 1 -3.50 8.93 -12.70
C MET A 1 -4.68 9.86 -12.86
N ASN A 2 -5.82 9.37 -13.35
CA ASN A 2 -7.00 10.20 -13.59
C ASN A 2 -8.25 9.53 -13.04
N LEU A 3 -9.11 10.31 -12.39
CA LEU A 3 -10.44 9.91 -11.93
C LEU A 3 -11.49 10.61 -12.79
N ASN A 4 -12.45 9.87 -13.32
CA ASN A 4 -13.59 10.44 -14.03
C ASN A 4 -14.89 9.71 -13.70
N PHE A 5 -16.01 10.45 -13.66
CA PHE A 5 -17.37 9.92 -13.58
C PHE A 5 -18.36 10.96 -14.08
N SER A 6 -19.64 10.58 -14.22
CA SER A 6 -20.65 11.35 -14.95
C SER A 6 -20.93 12.77 -14.45
N LEU A 7 -20.62 13.08 -13.20
CA LEU A 7 -20.84 14.42 -12.63
C LEU A 7 -19.63 15.34 -12.79
N LEU A 8 -18.49 14.83 -13.24
CA LEU A 8 -17.31 15.65 -13.50
C LEU A 8 -17.33 16.17 -14.94
N GLU A 9 -17.19 17.48 -15.11
CA GLU A 9 -17.00 18.09 -16.44
C GLU A 9 -15.69 17.63 -17.08
N GLN A 10 -14.65 17.47 -16.27
CA GLN A 10 -13.33 17.03 -16.70
C GLN A 10 -12.74 16.00 -15.71
N PRO A 11 -11.93 15.04 -16.19
CA PRO A 11 -11.21 14.13 -15.32
C PRO A 11 -10.30 14.86 -14.34
N ILE A 12 -10.26 14.39 -13.09
CA ILE A 12 -9.33 14.90 -12.07
C ILE A 12 -8.03 14.13 -12.18
N SER A 13 -6.96 14.81 -12.57
CA SER A 13 -5.62 14.23 -12.65
C SER A 13 -4.88 14.33 -11.31
N PHE A 14 -4.23 13.25 -10.92
CA PHE A 14 -3.36 13.20 -9.75
C PHE A 14 -2.19 12.24 -9.97
N GLU A 15 -0.99 12.67 -9.61
CA GLU A 15 0.21 11.83 -9.58
C GLU A 15 0.66 11.52 -8.14
N LYS A 16 0.18 12.31 -7.18
CA LYS A 16 0.53 12.29 -5.76
C LYS A 16 -0.74 12.14 -4.93
N ALA A 17 -0.70 12.61 -3.68
CA ALA A 17 -1.87 12.72 -2.83
C ALA A 17 -2.89 13.71 -3.43
N LEU A 18 -4.13 13.26 -3.59
CA LEU A 18 -5.28 14.08 -3.94
C LEU A 18 -6.33 13.95 -2.83
N ILE A 19 -6.72 15.07 -2.23
CA ILE A 19 -7.88 15.14 -1.35
C ILE A 19 -9.07 15.56 -2.20
N PHE A 20 -10.02 14.65 -2.39
CA PHE A 20 -11.25 14.86 -3.12
C PHE A 20 -12.42 14.90 -2.14
N VAL A 21 -12.96 16.10 -1.94
CA VAL A 21 -14.08 16.37 -1.05
C VAL A 21 -15.37 16.34 -1.85
N ILE A 22 -16.37 15.59 -1.38
CA ILE A 22 -17.71 15.56 -1.96
C ILE A 22 -18.69 16.03 -0.89
N GLU A 23 -19.28 17.20 -1.06
CA GLU A 23 -20.19 17.79 -0.05
C GLU A 23 -21.58 17.14 -0.04
N ASP A 24 -22.07 16.72 -1.21
CA ASP A 24 -23.34 16.02 -1.31
C ASP A 24 -23.23 14.57 -0.84
N VAL A 25 -23.98 14.21 0.20
CA VAL A 25 -23.93 12.88 0.84
C VAL A 25 -24.41 11.77 -0.10
N GLU A 26 -25.38 12.04 -0.96
CA GLU A 26 -25.89 11.05 -1.92
C GLU A 26 -24.82 10.73 -2.97
N VAL A 27 -24.14 11.76 -3.49
CA VAL A 27 -23.02 11.59 -4.42
C VAL A 27 -21.83 10.92 -3.73
N PHE A 28 -21.47 11.35 -2.52
CA PHE A 28 -20.40 10.72 -1.75
C PHE A 28 -20.66 9.23 -1.59
N SER A 29 -21.87 8.84 -1.16
CA SER A 29 -22.26 7.44 -1.01
C SER A 29 -22.19 6.67 -2.33
N LYS A 30 -22.70 7.25 -3.43
CA LYS A 30 -22.62 6.64 -4.78
C LYS A 30 -21.18 6.46 -5.24
N VAL A 31 -20.31 7.43 -4.99
CA VAL A 31 -18.89 7.36 -5.35
C VAL A 31 -18.20 6.27 -4.54
N VAL A 32 -18.36 6.25 -3.22
CA VAL A 32 -17.80 5.20 -2.35
C VAL A 32 -18.26 3.82 -2.79
N HIS A 33 -19.57 3.66 -3.05
CA HIS A 33 -20.13 2.40 -3.54
C HIS A 33 -19.51 1.99 -4.88
N GLY A 34 -19.37 2.93 -5.82
CA GLY A 34 -18.79 2.68 -7.12
C GLY A 34 -17.29 2.35 -7.07
N VAL A 35 -16.53 2.89 -6.10
CA VAL A 35 -15.14 2.50 -5.86
C VAL A 35 -15.04 1.04 -5.41
N TYR A 36 -15.93 0.60 -4.51
CA TYR A 36 -15.96 -0.81 -4.07
C TYR A 36 -16.46 -1.78 -5.14
N GLN A 37 -17.38 -1.34 -6.00
CA GLN A 37 -17.87 -2.12 -7.15
C GLN A 37 -17.06 -1.89 -8.43
N TYR A 38 -15.86 -1.30 -8.32
CA TYR A 38 -15.08 -0.93 -9.48
C TYR A 38 -14.79 -2.12 -10.39
N GLY A 39 -15.06 -1.95 -11.68
CA GLY A 39 -15.07 -2.98 -12.71
C GLY A 39 -15.20 -2.38 -14.11
N GLU A 40 -15.24 -3.21 -15.15
CA GLU A 40 -15.22 -2.74 -16.55
C GLU A 40 -16.41 -1.83 -16.91
N ASN A 41 -17.58 -2.07 -16.31
CA ASN A 41 -18.81 -1.28 -16.54
C ASN A 41 -19.12 -0.32 -15.37
N SER A 42 -18.14 0.00 -14.54
CA SER A 42 -18.37 0.88 -13.39
C SER A 42 -18.58 2.34 -13.83
N MET A 43 -19.38 3.06 -13.03
CA MET A 43 -19.69 4.48 -13.24
C MET A 43 -18.44 5.36 -13.08
N LEU A 44 -17.51 4.94 -12.21
CA LEU A 44 -16.22 5.59 -12.02
C LEU A 44 -15.18 4.95 -12.93
N LYS A 45 -14.29 5.77 -13.47
CA LYS A 45 -13.17 5.31 -14.30
C LYS A 45 -11.88 5.85 -13.74
N PHE A 46 -10.97 4.92 -13.41
CA PHE A 46 -9.58 5.24 -13.15
C PHE A 46 -8.76 4.92 -14.39
N PHE A 47 -7.92 5.83 -14.86
CA PHE A 47 -7.06 5.58 -16.02
C PHE A 47 -5.73 6.31 -15.95
N ASN A 48 -4.72 5.73 -16.60
CA ASN A 48 -3.40 6.34 -16.71
C ASN A 48 -3.36 7.40 -17.83
N ASP A 49 -2.21 8.05 -18.00
CA ASP A 49 -2.06 9.16 -18.95
C ASP A 49 -2.10 8.69 -20.42
N LYS A 50 -2.07 7.37 -20.64
CA LYS A 50 -2.29 6.71 -21.94
C LYS A 50 -3.76 6.32 -22.16
N LEU A 51 -4.68 6.81 -21.33
CA LEU A 51 -6.11 6.51 -21.35
C LEU A 51 -6.44 5.01 -21.14
N GLN A 52 -5.51 4.24 -20.56
CA GLN A 52 -5.75 2.84 -20.24
C GLN A 52 -6.46 2.74 -18.89
N LEU A 53 -7.62 2.08 -18.88
CA LEU A 53 -8.39 1.83 -17.67
C LEU A 53 -7.59 0.97 -16.69
N LEU A 54 -7.68 1.35 -15.43
CA LEU A 54 -7.12 0.61 -14.32
C LEU A 54 -7.94 -0.67 -14.11
N LYS A 55 -7.28 -1.81 -13.88
CA LYS A 55 -7.99 -3.05 -13.54
C LYS A 55 -8.39 -3.05 -12.06
N PRO A 56 -9.47 -3.73 -11.65
CA PRO A 56 -9.84 -3.85 -10.23
C PRO A 56 -8.73 -4.41 -9.36
N SER A 57 -7.94 -5.37 -9.89
CA SER A 57 -6.78 -5.93 -9.20
C SER A 57 -5.65 -4.94 -8.93
N GLU A 58 -5.61 -3.81 -9.63
CA GLU A 58 -4.57 -2.77 -9.50
C GLU A 58 -4.99 -1.65 -8.54
N LEU A 59 -6.25 -1.65 -8.07
CA LEU A 59 -6.78 -0.73 -7.08
C LEU A 59 -6.65 -1.32 -5.67
N ILE A 60 -6.39 -0.46 -4.67
CA ILE A 60 -6.55 -0.76 -3.26
C ILE A 60 -7.53 0.24 -2.68
N VAL A 61 -8.50 -0.24 -1.91
CA VAL A 61 -9.50 0.58 -1.25
C VAL A 61 -9.43 0.29 0.24
N VAL A 62 -9.28 1.33 1.06
CA VAL A 62 -9.19 1.23 2.52
C VAL A 62 -10.23 2.18 3.13
N THR A 63 -11.22 1.61 3.81
CA THR A 63 -12.17 2.35 4.65
C THR A 63 -11.90 2.07 6.12
N ASP A 64 -11.74 0.80 6.48
CA ASP A 64 -11.29 0.40 7.80
C ASP A 64 -9.76 0.26 7.81
N ILE A 65 -9.12 1.22 8.48
CA ILE A 65 -7.66 1.33 8.60
C ILE A 65 -7.10 0.23 9.50
N LEU A 66 -7.81 -0.11 10.58
CA LEU A 66 -7.32 -1.04 11.59
C LEU A 66 -7.43 -2.48 11.12
N SER A 67 -8.45 -2.79 10.30
CA SER A 67 -8.63 -4.13 9.72
C SER A 67 -7.72 -4.44 8.52
N PHE A 68 -6.92 -3.47 8.05
CA PHE A 68 -6.06 -3.70 6.88
C PHE A 68 -5.00 -4.77 7.18
N ASP A 69 -5.05 -5.87 6.41
CA ASP A 69 -4.13 -6.99 6.55
C ASP A 69 -2.76 -6.66 5.94
N SER A 70 -1.87 -6.18 6.81
CA SER A 70 -0.47 -5.95 6.46
C SER A 70 0.36 -7.23 6.36
N GLN A 71 -0.14 -8.36 6.87
CA GLN A 71 0.55 -9.64 6.87
C GLN A 71 0.12 -10.57 5.73
N ALA A 72 -0.62 -10.06 4.75
CA ALA A 72 -0.99 -10.82 3.56
C ALA A 72 0.24 -11.51 2.95
N PRO A 73 0.18 -12.82 2.60
CA PRO A 73 1.35 -13.56 2.10
C PRO A 73 2.02 -12.93 0.88
N THR A 74 1.25 -12.24 0.05
CA THR A 74 1.75 -11.48 -1.11
C THR A 74 2.66 -10.32 -0.70
N THR A 75 2.34 -9.65 0.40
CA THR A 75 3.12 -8.55 0.96
C THR A 75 4.43 -9.07 1.55
N LEU A 76 4.37 -10.14 2.36
CA LEU A 76 5.57 -10.76 2.95
C LEU A 76 6.54 -11.26 1.88
N LYS A 77 6.02 -11.84 0.78
CA LYS A 77 6.87 -12.28 -0.34
C LYS A 77 7.67 -11.13 -0.97
N LEU A 78 7.05 -9.95 -1.11
CA LEU A 78 7.72 -8.76 -1.66
C LEU A 78 8.78 -8.22 -0.68
N ILE A 79 8.49 -8.24 0.61
CA ILE A 79 9.45 -7.85 1.66
C ILE A 79 10.67 -8.79 1.64
N TYR A 80 10.46 -10.11 1.52
CA TYR A 80 11.57 -11.06 1.45
C TYR A 80 12.43 -10.85 0.21
N ALA A 81 11.82 -10.54 -0.94
CA ALA A 81 12.56 -10.23 -2.15
C ALA A 81 13.39 -8.92 -2.02
N ASP A 82 12.82 -7.89 -1.37
CA ASP A 82 13.52 -6.64 -1.13
C ASP A 82 14.70 -6.82 -0.15
N LEU A 83 14.50 -7.55 0.96
CA LEU A 83 15.58 -7.88 1.90
C LEU A 83 16.70 -8.69 1.21
N GLU A 84 16.34 -9.64 0.36
CA GLU A 84 17.32 -10.40 -0.43
C GLU A 84 18.11 -9.48 -1.37
N GLN A 85 17.45 -8.52 -2.03
CA GLN A 85 18.12 -7.51 -2.85
C GLN A 85 19.07 -6.65 -2.02
N GLN A 86 18.65 -6.15 -0.86
CA GLN A 86 19.50 -5.36 0.03
C GLN A 86 20.75 -6.14 0.46
N LEU A 87 20.62 -7.44 0.75
CA LEU A 87 21.77 -8.30 1.04
C LEU A 87 22.66 -8.52 -0.19
N ASN A 88 22.09 -8.60 -1.40
CA ASN A 88 22.87 -8.70 -2.63
C ASN A 88 23.70 -7.43 -2.90
N GLU A 89 23.22 -6.26 -2.46
CA GLU A 89 23.98 -5.01 -2.52
C GLU A 89 25.13 -4.98 -1.50
N ASN A 90 24.98 -5.66 -0.35
CA ASN A 90 26.03 -5.83 0.66
C ASN A 90 26.61 -7.26 0.65
N ILE A 91 27.43 -7.54 -0.37
CA ILE A 91 28.03 -8.86 -0.62
C ILE A 91 28.80 -9.41 0.60
N GLU A 92 29.48 -8.55 1.35
CA GLU A 92 30.24 -8.97 2.53
C GLU A 92 29.30 -9.51 3.63
N LEU A 93 28.22 -8.79 3.93
CA LEU A 93 27.23 -9.22 4.91
C LEU A 93 26.55 -10.53 4.46
N LYS A 94 26.16 -10.63 3.19
CA LYS A 94 25.57 -11.85 2.63
C LYS A 94 26.51 -13.05 2.78
N SER A 95 27.78 -12.90 2.40
CA SER A 95 28.79 -13.97 2.52
C SER A 95 28.96 -14.44 3.97
N ARG A 96 28.93 -13.53 4.96
CA ARG A 96 28.99 -13.91 6.37
C ARG A 96 27.77 -14.74 6.80
N ILE A 97 26.57 -14.40 6.33
CA ILE A 97 25.35 -15.15 6.62
C ILE A 97 25.41 -16.53 5.97
N ASP A 98 25.82 -16.60 4.70
CA ASP A 98 25.95 -17.86 3.97
C ASP A 98 26.95 -18.81 4.68
N GLN A 99 28.13 -18.31 5.09
CA GLN A 99 29.12 -19.08 5.83
C GLN A 99 28.59 -19.65 7.16
N LEU A 100 27.81 -18.86 7.91
CA LEU A 100 27.21 -19.34 9.15
C LEU A 100 26.12 -20.39 8.88
N THR A 101 25.33 -20.18 7.83
CA THR A 101 24.26 -21.11 7.43
C THR A 101 24.86 -22.46 7.03
N THR A 102 25.92 -22.47 6.23
CA THR A 102 26.65 -23.69 5.87
C THR A 102 27.19 -24.43 7.09
N LYS A 103 27.81 -23.72 8.04
CA LYS A 103 28.30 -24.35 9.28
C LYS A 103 27.19 -24.99 10.11
N VAL A 104 26.05 -24.34 10.21
CA VAL A 104 24.88 -24.91 10.91
C VAL A 104 24.39 -26.16 10.19
N GLN A 105 24.37 -26.17 8.85
CA GLN A 105 23.99 -27.35 8.08
C GLN A 105 24.98 -28.51 8.22
N GLU A 106 26.28 -28.21 8.29
CA GLU A 106 27.33 -29.21 8.55
C GLU A 106 27.09 -29.90 9.90
N TRP A 107 26.89 -29.13 10.98
CA TRP A 107 26.61 -29.70 12.31
C TRP A 107 25.34 -30.55 12.35
N ILE A 108 24.29 -30.13 11.65
CA ILE A 108 23.06 -30.92 11.55
C ILE A 108 23.31 -32.20 10.75
N SER A 109 24.09 -32.12 9.67
CA SER A 109 24.38 -33.28 8.82
C SER A 109 25.23 -34.33 9.53
N GLU A 110 26.16 -33.90 10.40
CA GLU A 110 26.90 -34.81 11.28
C GLU A 110 25.96 -35.63 12.17
N GLU A 111 24.98 -34.97 12.80
CA GLU A 111 23.97 -35.63 13.64
C GLU A 111 23.05 -36.57 12.83
N LEU A 112 22.70 -36.20 11.59
CA LEU A 112 21.86 -37.04 10.72
C LEU A 112 22.55 -38.36 10.36
N LEU A 113 23.89 -38.38 10.24
CA LEU A 113 24.65 -39.60 9.96
C LEU A 113 24.63 -40.60 11.12
N GLU A 114 24.45 -40.12 12.36
CA GLU A 114 24.35 -40.99 13.53
C GLU A 114 22.95 -41.63 13.66
N HIS A 115 21.97 -41.16 12.88
CA HIS A 115 20.59 -41.65 12.94
C HIS A 115 20.44 -43.02 12.25
N GLU A 116 19.57 -43.89 12.79
CA GLU A 116 19.29 -45.23 12.24
C GLU A 116 18.58 -45.23 10.86
N LEU A 117 18.15 -44.04 10.40
CA LEU A 117 17.40 -43.87 9.15
C LEU A 117 18.27 -43.08 8.17
N ASP A 118 18.11 -43.36 6.88
CA ASP A 118 18.77 -42.61 5.81
C ASP A 118 18.07 -41.25 5.62
N LEU A 119 18.63 -40.20 6.24
CA LEU A 119 18.07 -38.85 6.25
C LEU A 119 18.93 -37.91 5.40
N VAL A 120 18.28 -37.01 4.67
CA VAL A 120 18.93 -36.02 3.80
C VAL A 120 18.53 -34.60 4.22
N CYS A 121 19.50 -33.69 4.26
CA CYS A 121 19.29 -32.27 4.49
C CYS A 121 19.46 -31.49 3.18
N GLU A 122 18.45 -30.73 2.77
CA GLU A 122 18.53 -29.85 1.61
C GLU A 122 19.24 -28.52 1.96
N GLU A 123 19.76 -27.85 0.93
CA GLU A 123 20.36 -26.52 1.12
C GLU A 123 19.28 -25.47 1.47
N MET A 124 19.50 -24.69 2.53
CA MET A 124 18.60 -23.63 2.95
C MET A 124 18.85 -22.36 2.13
N SER A 125 17.82 -21.89 1.44
CA SER A 125 17.84 -20.60 0.75
C SER A 125 17.67 -19.42 1.72
N MET A 126 18.06 -18.21 1.30
CA MET A 126 17.85 -16.98 2.08
C MET A 126 16.37 -16.73 2.41
N VAL A 127 15.47 -17.02 1.48
CA VAL A 127 14.02 -16.86 1.71
C VAL A 127 13.51 -17.83 2.76
N GLU A 128 14.03 -19.06 2.80
CA GLU A 128 13.69 -20.03 3.85
C GLU A 128 14.25 -19.63 5.20
N LEU A 129 15.45 -19.05 5.23
CA LEU A 129 16.02 -18.46 6.44
C LEU A 129 15.14 -17.33 6.97
N PHE A 130 14.67 -16.41 6.13
CA PHE A 130 13.75 -15.34 6.53
C PHE A 130 12.44 -15.86 7.10
N LYS A 131 11.88 -16.92 6.49
CA LYS A 131 10.68 -17.60 6.99
C LYS A 131 10.93 -18.28 8.33
N ALA A 132 12.06 -18.96 8.49
CA ALA A 132 12.46 -19.62 9.73
C ALA A 132 12.63 -18.63 10.89
N LEU A 133 13.17 -17.45 10.60
CA LEU A 133 13.29 -16.32 11.53
C LEU A 133 11.95 -15.61 11.81
N LYS A 134 10.85 -16.00 11.13
CA LYS A 134 9.50 -15.43 11.30
C LYS A 134 9.47 -13.91 11.09
N ILE A 135 10.24 -13.41 10.13
CA ILE A 135 10.26 -11.99 9.76
C ILE A 135 8.86 -11.57 9.31
N ARG A 136 8.32 -10.52 9.95
CA ARG A 136 6.96 -10.00 9.75
C ARG A 136 6.90 -8.50 10.04
N ILE A 137 5.88 -7.83 9.50
CA ILE A 137 5.59 -6.43 9.81
C ILE A 137 5.13 -6.34 11.28
N THR A 138 5.65 -5.36 12.01
CA THR A 138 5.20 -5.06 13.38
C THR A 138 3.75 -4.59 13.32
N THR A 139 2.84 -5.30 13.99
CA THR A 139 1.38 -5.08 13.89
C THR A 139 0.78 -4.38 15.10
N GLN A 140 1.59 -3.67 15.88
CA GLN A 140 1.12 -2.85 17.01
C GLN A 140 1.32 -1.36 16.69
N PRO A 141 0.52 -0.79 15.77
CA PRO A 141 0.50 0.66 15.60
C PRO A 141 -0.04 1.28 16.89
N GLU A 142 0.67 2.27 17.41
CA GLU A 142 0.27 3.02 18.60
C GLU A 142 -0.86 4.02 18.29
N SER A 143 -1.07 4.34 17.00
CA SER A 143 -2.10 5.26 16.52
C SER A 143 -2.63 4.92 15.13
N ILE A 144 -3.80 5.49 14.78
CA ILE A 144 -4.38 5.39 13.43
C ILE A 144 -3.42 5.96 12.39
N PHE A 145 -2.77 7.09 12.69
CA PHE A 145 -1.76 7.69 11.82
C PHE A 145 -0.61 6.72 11.50
N GLN A 146 -0.03 6.06 12.52
CA GLN A 146 1.03 5.06 12.30
C GLN A 146 0.54 3.91 11.42
N LYS A 147 -0.71 3.46 11.60
CA LYS A 147 -1.29 2.42 10.76
C LYS A 147 -1.48 2.87 9.31
N ILE A 148 -1.91 4.11 9.06
CA ILE A 148 -1.99 4.65 7.69
C ILE A 148 -0.59 4.74 7.06
N MET A 149 0.42 5.17 7.82
CA MET A 149 1.80 5.21 7.37
C MET A 149 2.32 3.80 6.99
N GLU A 150 2.03 2.79 7.79
CA GLU A 150 2.31 1.38 7.47
C GLU A 150 1.64 0.95 6.16
N ILE A 151 0.36 1.29 5.96
CA ILE A 151 -0.37 1.00 4.71
C ILE A 151 0.31 1.66 3.51
N LEU A 152 0.74 2.92 3.64
CA LEU A 152 1.46 3.64 2.58
C LEU A 152 2.81 2.99 2.26
N GLN A 153 3.56 2.59 3.28
CA GLN A 153 4.82 1.87 3.11
C GLN A 153 4.60 0.54 2.37
N ILE A 154 3.57 -0.22 2.76
CA ILE A 154 3.22 -1.47 2.08
C ILE A 154 2.81 -1.20 0.62
N TYR A 155 1.96 -0.20 0.39
CA TYR A 155 1.52 0.16 -0.95
C TYR A 155 2.69 0.49 -1.87
N LYS A 156 3.72 1.18 -1.37
CA LYS A 156 4.98 1.43 -2.10
C LYS A 156 5.64 0.15 -2.62
N TYR A 157 5.61 -0.94 -1.86
CA TYR A 157 6.17 -2.24 -2.25
C TYR A 157 5.27 -3.02 -3.23
N LEU A 158 3.97 -2.74 -3.26
CA LEU A 158 3.00 -3.44 -4.10
C LEU A 158 3.01 -2.92 -5.55
N VAL A 159 4.08 -3.16 -6.31
CA VAL A 159 4.29 -2.62 -7.69
C VAL A 159 3.12 -2.88 -8.66
N LYS A 160 2.35 -3.96 -8.47
CA LYS A 160 1.16 -4.28 -9.29
C LYS A 160 -0.04 -3.38 -8.99
N LYS A 161 -0.06 -2.73 -7.83
CA LYS A 161 -1.09 -1.81 -7.38
C LYS A 161 -0.67 -0.41 -7.83
N LYS A 162 -1.59 0.30 -8.48
CA LYS A 162 -1.30 1.59 -9.15
C LYS A 162 -2.06 2.76 -8.55
N CYS A 163 -3.10 2.49 -7.75
CA CYS A 163 -3.84 3.51 -7.02
C CYS A 163 -4.28 2.97 -5.67
N LEU A 164 -4.07 3.77 -4.63
CA LEU A 164 -4.60 3.55 -3.29
C LEU A 164 -5.68 4.60 -3.01
N VAL A 165 -6.84 4.15 -2.55
CA VAL A 165 -7.97 5.00 -2.20
C VAL A 165 -8.27 4.84 -0.71
N PHE A 166 -8.20 5.93 0.02
CA PHE A 166 -8.69 6.03 1.39
C PHE A 166 -10.07 6.67 1.40
N ILE A 167 -11.00 6.08 2.17
CA ILE A 167 -12.36 6.60 2.32
C ILE A 167 -12.55 7.17 3.72
N ASN A 168 -12.84 8.47 3.80
CA ASN A 168 -13.20 9.18 5.03
C ASN A 168 -12.17 8.97 6.17
N VAL A 169 -10.88 9.02 5.83
CA VAL A 169 -9.81 8.83 6.82
C VAL A 169 -9.36 10.15 7.43
N GLY A 170 -9.64 11.27 6.76
CA GLY A 170 -9.40 12.62 7.28
C GLY A 170 -10.13 12.88 8.60
N ALA A 171 -11.22 12.17 8.88
CA ALA A 171 -11.92 12.22 10.16
C ALA A 171 -11.06 11.80 11.37
N TYR A 172 -10.01 10.99 11.16
CA TYR A 172 -9.14 10.49 12.23
C TYR A 172 -7.81 11.23 12.34
N LEU A 173 -7.53 12.14 11.41
CA LEU A 173 -6.22 12.75 11.26
C LEU A 173 -6.26 14.24 11.60
N THR A 174 -5.25 14.69 12.33
CA THR A 174 -4.98 16.11 12.48
C THR A 174 -4.46 16.70 11.16
N THR A 175 -4.55 18.03 11.01
CA THR A 175 -4.00 18.73 9.84
C THR A 175 -2.50 18.46 9.68
N THR A 176 -1.75 18.37 10.79
CA THR A 176 -0.32 18.07 10.77
C THR A 176 -0.04 16.66 10.28
N GLU A 177 -0.73 15.66 10.83
CA GLU A 177 -0.60 14.27 10.38
C GLU A 177 -0.96 14.12 8.90
N MET A 178 -2.04 14.74 8.43
CA MET A 178 -2.40 14.69 7.01
C MET A 178 -1.34 15.35 6.12
N ALA A 179 -0.76 16.49 6.55
CA ALA A 179 0.34 17.12 5.81
C ALA A 179 1.58 16.20 5.73
N GLU A 180 1.94 15.52 6.82
CA GLU A 180 3.04 14.54 6.84
C GLU A 180 2.77 13.37 5.88
N LEU A 181 1.53 12.86 5.83
CA LEU A 181 1.16 11.82 4.86
C LEU A 181 1.30 12.33 3.42
N GLN A 182 0.82 13.54 3.12
CA GLN A 182 0.95 14.13 1.78
C GLN A 182 2.41 14.33 1.37
N GLU A 183 3.27 14.74 2.30
CA GLU A 183 4.71 14.88 2.07
C GLU A 183 5.34 13.53 1.73
N TYR A 184 5.08 12.51 2.56
CA TYR A 184 5.58 11.15 2.33
C TYR A 184 5.13 10.59 0.96
N ILE A 185 3.85 10.75 0.63
CA ILE A 185 3.26 10.32 -0.65
C ILE A 185 3.94 11.07 -1.83
N SER A 186 4.18 12.36 -1.65
CA SER A 186 4.83 13.21 -2.66
C SER A 186 6.27 12.81 -2.92
N LEU A 187 7.03 12.49 -1.86
CA LEU A 187 8.42 12.01 -1.94
C LEU A 187 8.50 10.65 -2.63
N CYS A 188 7.51 9.78 -2.42
CA CYS A 188 7.48 8.45 -3.01
C CYS A 188 6.80 8.41 -4.39
N HIS A 189 6.27 9.53 -4.90
CA HIS A 189 5.55 9.62 -6.19
C HIS A 189 4.42 8.58 -6.32
N MET A 190 3.61 8.43 -5.27
CA MET A 190 2.55 7.44 -5.23
C MET A 190 1.17 8.07 -5.52
N PRO A 191 0.37 7.53 -6.46
CA PRO A 191 -1.01 7.97 -6.65
C PRO A 191 -1.87 7.51 -5.48
N VAL A 192 -2.30 8.45 -4.64
CA VAL A 192 -3.17 8.20 -3.47
C VAL A 192 -4.33 9.17 -3.50
N LEU A 193 -5.55 8.64 -3.40
CA LEU A 193 -6.79 9.41 -3.38
C LEU A 193 -7.43 9.32 -2.00
N PHE A 194 -7.72 10.46 -1.40
CA PHE A 194 -8.52 10.57 -0.19
C PHE A 194 -9.91 11.07 -0.59
N ILE A 195 -10.95 10.26 -0.36
CA ILE A 195 -12.33 10.64 -0.63
C ILE A 195 -12.97 11.02 0.70
N GLU A 196 -13.30 12.31 0.86
CA GLU A 196 -13.74 12.87 2.13
C GLU A 196 -15.14 13.51 1.97
N PRO A 197 -16.04 13.36 2.96
CA PRO A 197 -17.37 14.00 2.91
C PRO A 197 -17.33 15.48 3.33
N GLY A 198 -16.21 15.98 3.84
CA GLY A 198 -16.08 17.34 4.35
C GLY A 198 -14.69 17.94 4.12
N LYS A 199 -14.64 19.28 4.05
CA LYS A 199 -13.40 20.03 3.84
C LYS A 199 -12.43 19.85 5.01
N ILE A 200 -11.16 19.63 4.70
CA ILE A 200 -10.06 19.59 5.67
C ILE A 200 -9.37 20.95 5.68
N LYS A 201 -9.18 21.52 6.87
CA LYS A 201 -8.51 22.82 7.05
C LYS A 201 -6.99 22.70 6.89
N GLY A 202 -6.39 23.75 6.34
CA GLY A 202 -4.96 23.96 6.11
C GLY A 202 -4.40 23.29 4.86
N LEU A 203 -5.23 22.65 4.02
CA LEU A 203 -4.75 21.78 2.94
C LEU A 203 -5.39 22.12 1.60
N LYS A 204 -4.62 21.92 0.52
CA LYS A 204 -5.14 21.99 -0.85
C LYS A 204 -6.00 20.76 -1.12
N GLN A 205 -7.23 20.99 -1.58
CA GLN A 205 -8.20 19.95 -1.89
C GLN A 205 -9.05 20.32 -3.09
N THR A 206 -9.54 19.30 -3.79
CA THR A 206 -10.50 19.44 -4.87
C THR A 206 -11.88 19.16 -4.29
N VAL A 207 -12.79 20.13 -4.37
CA VAL A 207 -14.13 20.07 -3.78
C VAL A 207 -15.15 19.96 -4.90
N LEU A 208 -16.02 18.96 -4.81
CA LEU A 208 -17.27 18.89 -5.54
C LEU A 208 -18.37 19.41 -4.61
N ASP A 209 -18.86 20.62 -4.91
CA ASP A 209 -19.89 21.28 -4.12
C ASP A 209 -21.30 20.70 -4.36
N GLN A 210 -22.29 21.23 -3.66
CA GLN A 210 -23.69 20.81 -3.79
C GLN A 210 -24.32 21.11 -5.15
N ASP A 211 -23.77 22.07 -5.90
CA ASP A 211 -24.19 22.40 -7.26
C ASP A 211 -23.46 21.57 -8.32
N TYR A 212 -22.65 20.58 -7.88
CA TYR A 212 -21.81 19.71 -8.70
C TYR A 212 -20.71 20.44 -9.46
N PHE A 213 -20.32 21.63 -9.00
CA PHE A 213 -19.20 22.36 -9.53
C PHE A 213 -17.91 21.93 -8.84
N LEU A 214 -16.84 21.79 -9.63
CA LEU A 214 -15.54 21.34 -9.15
C LEU A 214 -14.61 22.53 -8.93
N CYS A 215 -14.20 22.76 -7.68
CA CYS A 215 -13.28 23.83 -7.29
C CYS A 215 -11.98 23.26 -6.70
N GLU A 216 -10.85 23.90 -7.01
CA GLU A 216 -9.63 23.72 -6.21
C GLU A 216 -9.56 24.81 -5.14
N GLU A 217 -9.54 24.41 -3.87
CA GLU A 217 -9.54 25.34 -2.76
C GLU A 217 -8.48 24.97 -1.71
N MET A 218 -8.01 25.99 -0.99
CA MET A 218 -7.26 25.84 0.26
C MET A 218 -8.17 26.36 1.37
N TRP A 219 -8.65 25.46 2.23
CA TRP A 219 -9.60 25.76 3.29
C TRP A 219 -8.92 25.93 4.64
#